data_AF-A0A9P6DHM0-F1
#
_entry.id   AF-A0A9P6DHM0-F1
#
_cell.length_a   1.000
_cell.length_b   1.000
_cell.length_c   1.000
_cell.angle_alpha   90.00
_cell.angle_beta   90.00
_cell.angle_gamma   90.00
#
_symmetry.space_group_name_H-M   'P 1'
#
loop_
_entity.id
_entity.type
_entity.pdbx_description
1 polymer ?
#
loop_
_entity_poly.entity_id
_entity_poly.type
_entity_poly.pdbx_seq_one_letter_code
_entity_poly.pdbx_strand_id
1 'polypeptide(L)'
;PLPSSPDHLLEDAAITNAIHLADDRIFVDTPFDVAKLDKQLSDHPNQPFVQSVLQGLREGFWPLDEGDWKLEDSIQVETYATSEKDLEVIRASRDKEVVLGRWSKGFDCLEKGMIVSPLFVVWQHGKGRLVIDQSASGLNNGIPWEEAKVSYNDMRPFGQCLYNACEDYPH
;
A
#
# COMPACT_ATOMS: atom_id res chain seq x y z
N PRO A 1 1.35 -9.49 -16.34
CA PRO A 1 1.32 -8.07 -15.91
C PRO A 1 0.65 -8.00 -14.54
N LEU A 2 0.98 -7.02 -13.72
CA LEU A 2 0.24 -6.73 -12.50
C LEU A 2 -1.16 -6.18 -12.86
N PRO A 3 -2.18 -6.39 -12.00
CA PRO A 3 -3.51 -5.83 -12.22
C PRO A 3 -3.46 -4.30 -12.26
N SER A 4 -4.43 -3.70 -12.92
CA SER A 4 -4.74 -2.27 -12.81
C SER A 4 -6.09 -2.11 -12.12
N SER A 5 -6.41 -0.89 -11.68
CA SER A 5 -7.74 -0.58 -11.17
C SER A 5 -8.81 -0.86 -12.24
N PRO A 6 -9.98 -1.37 -11.85
CA PRO A 6 -11.12 -1.51 -12.77
C PRO A 6 -11.49 -0.20 -13.46
N ASP A 7 -11.85 -0.25 -14.75
CA ASP A 7 -12.16 0.93 -15.57
C ASP A 7 -13.33 1.74 -14.98
N HIS A 8 -14.33 1.07 -14.39
CA HIS A 8 -15.50 1.76 -13.82
C HIS A 8 -15.13 2.68 -12.65
N LEU A 9 -14.05 2.41 -11.92
CA LEU A 9 -13.56 3.30 -10.86
C LEU A 9 -12.85 4.53 -11.44
N LEU A 10 -12.15 4.36 -12.56
CA LEU A 10 -11.48 5.46 -13.26
C LEU A 10 -12.49 6.39 -13.95
N GLU A 11 -13.64 5.85 -14.36
CA GLU A 11 -14.73 6.60 -14.96
C GLU A 11 -15.67 7.25 -13.92
N ASP A 12 -15.57 6.87 -12.64
CA ASP A 12 -16.38 7.46 -11.57
C ASP A 12 -15.93 8.90 -11.27
N ALA A 13 -16.81 9.85 -11.57
CA ALA A 13 -16.54 11.27 -11.37
C ALA A 13 -16.34 11.65 -9.90
N ALA A 14 -16.98 10.96 -8.95
CA ALA A 14 -16.80 11.24 -7.53
C ALA A 14 -15.41 10.81 -7.06
N ILE A 15 -14.94 9.64 -7.49
CA ILE A 15 -13.58 9.15 -7.19
C ILE A 15 -12.54 10.07 -7.82
N THR A 16 -12.70 10.40 -9.09
CA THR A 16 -11.76 11.26 -9.82
C THR A 16 -11.69 12.66 -9.19
N ASN A 17 -12.83 13.23 -8.82
CA ASN A 17 -12.87 14.53 -8.12
C ASN A 17 -12.20 14.45 -6.74
N ALA A 18 -12.43 13.38 -5.97
CA ALA A 18 -11.82 13.19 -4.66
C ALA A 18 -10.28 13.10 -4.76
N ILE A 19 -9.76 12.38 -5.76
CA ILE A 19 -8.33 12.30 -6.05
C ILE A 19 -7.77 13.69 -6.41
N HIS A 20 -8.43 14.41 -7.31
CA HIS A 20 -8.00 15.76 -7.70
C HIS A 20 -7.99 16.76 -6.54
N LEU A 21 -8.98 16.69 -5.63
CA LEU A 21 -9.02 17.55 -4.44
C LEU A 21 -7.91 17.21 -3.43
N ALA A 22 -7.38 15.99 -3.50
CA ALA A 22 -6.36 15.45 -2.61
C ALA A 22 -4.99 15.31 -3.28
N ASP A 23 -4.78 15.89 -4.47
CA ASP A 23 -3.56 15.75 -5.28
C ASP A 23 -2.29 16.16 -4.51
N ASP A 24 -2.40 17.16 -3.62
CA ASP A 24 -1.30 17.61 -2.75
C ASP A 24 -1.00 16.68 -1.57
N ARG A 25 -1.87 15.68 -1.32
CA ARG A 25 -1.83 14.77 -0.17
C ARG A 25 -1.67 13.30 -0.56
N ILE A 26 -1.90 12.95 -1.83
CA ILE A 26 -1.74 11.60 -2.36
C ILE A 26 -0.46 11.58 -3.19
N PHE A 27 0.51 10.80 -2.75
CA PHE A 27 1.75 10.60 -3.49
C PHE A 27 2.28 9.19 -3.26
N VAL A 28 3.04 8.69 -4.24
CA VAL A 28 3.76 7.43 -4.13
C VAL A 28 5.23 7.76 -3.96
N ASP A 29 5.71 7.54 -2.74
CA ASP A 29 7.14 7.58 -2.44
C ASP A 29 7.75 6.20 -2.68
N THR A 30 8.86 6.16 -3.41
CA THR A 30 9.55 4.92 -3.76
C THR A 30 11.06 5.10 -3.62
N PRO A 31 11.76 4.15 -2.98
CA PRO A 31 13.22 4.22 -2.87
C PRO A 31 13.94 3.93 -4.20
N PHE A 32 13.20 3.54 -5.23
CA PHE A 32 13.75 3.19 -6.54
C PHE A 32 13.84 4.41 -7.46
N ASP A 33 14.98 4.57 -8.15
CA ASP A 33 15.06 5.44 -9.32
C ASP A 33 14.34 4.77 -10.49
N VAL A 34 13.05 5.09 -10.63
CA VAL A 34 12.17 4.47 -11.64
C VAL A 34 12.66 4.76 -13.05
N ALA A 35 13.23 5.93 -13.32
CA ALA A 35 13.75 6.28 -14.65
C ALA A 35 14.99 5.45 -15.01
N LYS A 36 15.84 5.16 -14.03
CA LYS A 36 16.98 4.24 -14.23
C LYS A 36 16.51 2.80 -14.41
N LEU A 37 15.53 2.36 -13.62
CA LEU A 37 14.96 1.01 -13.72
C LEU A 37 14.33 0.77 -15.09
N ASP A 38 13.57 1.74 -15.61
CA ASP A 38 12.95 1.72 -16.94
C ASP A 38 14.01 1.51 -18.05
N LYS A 39 15.09 2.31 -18.01
CA LYS A 39 16.22 2.14 -18.94
C LYS A 39 16.86 0.77 -18.86
N GLN A 40 17.08 0.27 -17.64
CA GLN A 40 17.73 -1.03 -17.40
C GLN A 40 16.86 -2.22 -17.84
N LEU A 41 15.55 -2.06 -17.92
CA LEU A 41 14.60 -3.12 -18.27
C LEU A 41 13.99 -2.93 -19.67
N SER A 42 14.49 -1.98 -20.46
CA SER A 42 13.93 -1.62 -21.77
C SER A 42 13.97 -2.76 -22.81
N ASP A 43 14.90 -3.69 -22.67
CA ASP A 43 15.07 -4.86 -23.53
C ASP A 43 14.53 -6.17 -22.92
N HIS A 44 13.91 -6.09 -21.74
CA HIS A 44 13.39 -7.27 -21.05
C HIS A 44 12.26 -7.93 -21.88
N PRO A 45 12.26 -9.27 -22.06
CA PRO A 45 11.33 -9.95 -22.95
C PRO A 45 9.87 -9.87 -22.51
N ASN A 46 9.61 -9.66 -21.21
CA ASN A 46 8.26 -9.47 -20.66
C ASN A 46 7.96 -7.98 -20.41
N GLN A 47 7.95 -7.18 -21.47
CA GLN A 47 7.61 -5.75 -21.39
C GLN A 47 6.27 -5.46 -20.72
N PRO A 48 5.17 -6.22 -20.98
CA PRO A 48 3.90 -5.96 -20.31
C PRO A 48 4.00 -6.01 -18.78
N PHE A 49 4.77 -6.96 -18.23
CA PHE A 49 5.00 -7.01 -16.79
C PHE A 49 5.88 -5.86 -16.29
N VAL A 50 6.97 -5.56 -16.99
CA VAL A 50 7.88 -4.46 -16.65
C VAL A 50 7.12 -3.14 -16.59
N GLN A 51 6.33 -2.82 -17.61
CA GLN A 51 5.56 -1.59 -17.66
C GLN A 51 4.53 -1.52 -16.51
N SER A 52 3.86 -2.62 -16.18
CA SER A 52 2.95 -2.65 -15.03
C SER A 52 3.65 -2.42 -13.68
N VAL A 53 4.89 -2.90 -13.51
CA VAL A 53 5.70 -2.64 -12.30
C VAL A 53 6.15 -1.19 -12.26
N LEU A 54 6.65 -0.64 -13.37
CA LEU A 54 7.08 0.76 -13.46
C LEU A 54 5.91 1.72 -13.20
N GLN A 55 4.72 1.42 -13.70
CA GLN A 55 3.52 2.18 -13.39
C GLN A 55 3.19 2.10 -11.91
N GLY A 56 3.18 0.91 -11.31
CA GLY A 56 2.94 0.75 -9.87
C GLY A 56 3.94 1.49 -8.97
N LEU A 57 5.20 1.60 -9.40
CA LEU A 57 6.21 2.39 -8.67
C LEU A 57 6.03 3.91 -8.81
N ARG A 58 5.30 4.39 -9.82
CA ARG A 58 5.01 5.82 -10.06
C ARG A 58 3.68 6.25 -9.46
N GLU A 59 2.66 5.40 -9.60
CA GLU A 59 1.25 5.74 -9.37
C GLU A 59 0.62 4.89 -8.26
N GLY A 60 1.29 3.81 -7.85
CA GLY A 60 0.84 2.92 -6.78
C GLY A 60 0.34 1.59 -7.32
N PHE A 61 0.37 0.56 -6.47
CA PHE A 61 -0.06 -0.77 -6.85
C PHE A 61 -1.54 -0.97 -6.53
N TRP A 62 -2.31 -1.46 -7.51
CA TRP A 62 -3.67 -1.91 -7.26
C TRP A 62 -3.65 -3.16 -6.36
N PRO A 63 -4.39 -3.20 -5.24
CA PRO A 63 -4.31 -4.27 -4.26
C PRO A 63 -5.08 -5.55 -4.66
N LEU A 64 -5.41 -5.74 -5.94
CA LEU A 64 -6.25 -6.83 -6.44
C LEU A 64 -7.69 -6.77 -5.89
N ASP A 65 -8.18 -5.57 -5.60
CA ASP A 65 -9.55 -5.36 -5.15
C ASP A 65 -10.53 -5.43 -6.34
N GLU A 66 -11.68 -6.05 -6.15
CA GLU A 66 -12.74 -6.17 -7.17
C GLU A 66 -13.34 -4.80 -7.56
N GLY A 67 -13.23 -3.79 -6.70
CA GLY A 67 -13.68 -2.43 -6.98
C GLY A 67 -15.18 -2.21 -6.81
N ASP A 68 -15.89 -3.11 -6.12
CA ASP A 68 -17.32 -2.99 -5.81
C ASP A 68 -17.57 -2.06 -4.61
N TRP A 69 -17.04 -0.84 -4.70
CA TRP A 69 -17.06 0.12 -3.61
C TRP A 69 -18.44 0.76 -3.42
N LYS A 70 -18.98 0.63 -2.22
CA LYS A 70 -20.18 1.37 -1.80
C LYS A 70 -19.77 2.75 -1.31
N LEU A 71 -19.68 3.69 -2.25
CA LEU A 71 -19.22 5.06 -2.01
C LEU A 71 -20.10 5.88 -1.04
N GLU A 72 -21.24 5.36 -0.60
CA GLU A 72 -22.20 6.05 0.28
C GLU A 72 -21.87 5.91 1.78
N ASP A 73 -21.02 4.94 2.14
CA ASP A 73 -20.68 4.63 3.53
C ASP A 73 -19.23 5.03 3.82
N SER A 74 -18.96 6.32 4.05
CA SER A 74 -17.70 6.71 4.70
C SER A 74 -17.78 6.25 6.17
N ILE A 75 -17.46 4.98 6.43
CA ILE A 75 -17.51 4.42 7.78
C ILE A 75 -16.37 5.06 8.58
N GLN A 76 -16.73 6.01 9.44
CA GLN A 76 -15.84 6.50 10.48
C GLN A 76 -15.73 5.43 11.56
N VAL A 77 -14.68 4.62 11.50
CA VAL A 77 -14.36 3.71 12.61
C VAL A 77 -13.51 4.47 13.62
N GLU A 78 -13.98 4.54 14.86
CA GLU A 78 -13.23 5.22 15.93
C GLU A 78 -11.92 4.49 16.24
N THR A 79 -10.88 5.27 16.50
CA THR A 79 -9.57 4.77 16.96
C THR A 79 -9.72 4.13 18.34
N TYR A 80 -9.20 2.91 18.53
CA TYR A 80 -9.33 2.13 19.77
C TYR A 80 -8.42 2.62 20.91
N ALA A 81 -7.72 3.74 20.75
CA ALA A 81 -6.87 4.29 21.78
C ALA A 81 -7.71 4.76 22.96
N THR A 82 -7.47 4.17 24.13
CA THR A 82 -8.31 4.40 25.33
C THR A 82 -7.60 5.20 26.42
N SER A 83 -6.27 5.33 26.37
CA SER A 83 -5.48 6.06 27.38
C SER A 83 -4.70 7.23 26.78
N GLU A 84 -4.43 8.27 27.58
CA GLU A 84 -3.60 9.40 27.15
C GLU A 84 -2.20 8.95 26.70
N LYS A 85 -1.67 7.91 27.36
CA LYS A 85 -0.38 7.30 27.00
C LYS A 85 -0.40 6.69 25.59
N ASP A 86 -1.51 6.09 25.17
CA ASP A 86 -1.66 5.57 23.82
C ASP A 86 -1.78 6.72 22.81
N LEU A 87 -2.55 7.76 23.15
CA LEU A 87 -2.71 8.96 22.33
C LEU A 87 -1.37 9.69 22.12
N GLU A 88 -0.52 9.77 23.13
CA GLU A 88 0.84 10.31 23.00
C GLU A 88 1.68 9.52 22.00
N VAL A 89 1.63 8.18 22.04
CA VAL A 89 2.35 7.33 21.08
C VAL A 89 1.81 7.52 19.65
N ILE A 90 0.49 7.63 19.48
CA ILE A 90 -0.14 7.90 18.18
C ILE A 90 0.31 9.25 17.64
N ARG A 91 0.22 10.32 18.43
CA ARG A 91 0.62 11.68 18.01
C ARG A 91 2.11 11.74 17.68
N ALA A 92 2.97 11.17 18.52
CA ALA A 92 4.41 11.13 18.27
C ALA A 92 4.77 10.32 17.01
N SER A 93 4.06 9.21 16.75
CA SER A 93 4.26 8.42 15.53
C SER A 93 3.82 9.19 14.29
N ARG A 94 2.64 9.81 14.32
CA ARG A 94 2.14 10.70 13.25
C ARG A 94 3.16 11.79 12.94
N ASP A 95 3.59 12.55 13.94
CA ASP A 95 4.48 13.70 13.74
C ASP A 95 5.81 13.24 13.11
N LYS A 96 6.31 12.08 13.53
CA LYS A 96 7.51 11.49 12.95
C LYS A 96 7.32 11.11 11.47
N GLU A 97 6.25 10.41 11.11
CA GLU A 97 6.03 9.99 9.72
C GLU A 97 5.75 11.18 8.79
N VAL A 98 5.09 12.24 9.29
CA VAL A 98 4.91 13.51 8.57
C VAL A 98 6.25 14.23 8.36
N VAL A 99 7.10 14.32 9.38
CA VAL A 99 8.44 14.91 9.25
C VAL A 99 9.32 14.13 8.27
N LEU A 100 9.15 12.81 8.21
CA LEU A 100 9.85 11.95 7.24
C LEU A 100 9.25 12.03 5.82
N GLY A 101 8.17 12.78 5.61
CA GLY A 101 7.51 12.90 4.31
C GLY A 101 6.83 11.62 3.83
N ARG A 102 6.60 10.65 4.71
CA ARG A 102 5.90 9.40 4.37
C ARG A 102 4.39 9.53 4.47
N TRP A 103 3.94 10.39 5.37
CA TRP A 103 2.54 10.76 5.52
C TRP A 103 2.35 12.21 5.08
N SER A 104 1.28 12.48 4.35
CA SER A 104 0.84 13.84 4.07
C SER A 104 0.22 14.50 5.30
N LYS A 105 -0.15 15.77 5.16
CA LYS A 105 -1.01 16.43 6.14
C LYS A 105 -2.39 15.75 6.14
N GLY A 106 -2.97 15.60 7.33
CA GLY A 106 -4.32 15.06 7.48
C GLY A 106 -5.40 15.87 6.75
N PHE A 107 -6.53 15.21 6.52
CA PHE A 107 -7.74 15.79 5.94
C PHE A 107 -8.59 16.42 7.03
N ASP A 108 -9.15 17.59 6.75
CA ASP A 108 -10.11 18.26 7.65
C ASP A 108 -11.51 17.62 7.51
N CYS A 109 -11.86 17.23 6.28
CA CYS A 109 -13.07 16.49 5.93
C CYS A 109 -12.68 15.39 4.93
N LEU A 110 -13.33 14.23 5.01
CA LEU A 110 -13.13 13.16 4.03
C LEU A 110 -14.03 13.33 2.82
N GLU A 111 -13.48 12.99 1.66
CA GLU A 111 -14.23 12.91 0.42
C GLU A 111 -14.87 11.53 0.23
N LYS A 112 -15.77 11.44 -0.74
CA LYS A 112 -16.48 10.21 -1.07
C LYS A 112 -15.49 9.09 -1.39
N GLY A 113 -15.67 7.91 -0.77
CA GLY A 113 -14.80 6.75 -0.96
C GLY A 113 -13.53 6.75 -0.11
N MET A 114 -13.21 7.83 0.63
CA MET A 114 -12.11 7.80 1.59
C MET A 114 -12.51 7.03 2.86
N ILE A 115 -11.60 6.19 3.34
CA ILE A 115 -11.78 5.32 4.49
C ILE A 115 -10.79 5.70 5.59
N VAL A 116 -11.21 5.62 6.85
CA VAL A 116 -10.33 5.76 8.01
C VAL A 116 -10.09 4.40 8.61
N SER A 117 -8.83 4.00 8.71
CA SER A 117 -8.46 2.83 9.49
C SER A 117 -8.28 3.22 10.96
N PRO A 118 -8.94 2.53 11.90
CA PRO A 118 -8.78 2.81 13.31
C PRO A 118 -7.38 2.42 13.77
N LEU A 119 -6.85 3.18 14.73
CA LEU A 119 -5.52 2.97 15.26
C LEU A 119 -5.58 2.34 16.65
N PHE A 120 -4.53 1.62 17.04
CA PHE A 120 -4.34 1.21 18.42
C PHE A 120 -2.85 1.05 18.74
N VAL A 121 -2.53 0.95 20.03
CA VAL A 121 -1.15 0.81 20.51
C VAL A 121 -0.96 -0.54 21.16
N VAL A 122 0.06 -1.28 20.70
CA VAL A 122 0.52 -2.50 21.36
C VAL A 122 1.78 -2.19 22.16
N TRP A 123 1.75 -2.50 23.45
CA TRP A 123 2.87 -2.28 24.34
C TRP A 123 3.78 -3.53 24.40
N GLN A 124 5.05 -3.35 24.05
CA GLN A 124 6.05 -4.42 24.12
C GLN A 124 7.33 -3.90 24.78
N HIS A 125 7.77 -4.55 25.86
CA HIS A 125 8.97 -4.15 26.63
C HIS A 125 8.98 -2.65 27.00
N GLY A 126 7.83 -2.13 27.42
CA GLY A 126 7.66 -0.72 27.79
C GLY A 126 7.60 0.28 26.63
N LYS A 127 7.71 -0.18 25.36
CA LYS A 127 7.60 0.67 24.17
C LYS A 127 6.25 0.44 23.49
N GLY A 128 5.52 1.53 23.25
CA GLY A 128 4.29 1.51 22.46
C GLY A 128 4.61 1.40 20.97
N ARG A 129 3.87 0.54 20.27
CA ARG A 129 3.93 0.37 18.81
C ARG A 129 2.57 0.72 18.23
N LEU A 130 2.53 1.68 17.32
CA LEU A 130 1.33 2.03 16.57
C LEU A 130 0.94 0.85 15.65
N VAL A 131 -0.33 0.50 15.66
CA VAL A 131 -0.94 -0.46 14.73
C VAL A 131 -2.10 0.22 14.02
N ILE A 132 -2.17 0.04 12.70
CA ILE A 132 -3.29 0.43 11.85
C ILE A 132 -4.13 -0.81 11.61
N ASP A 133 -5.38 -0.80 12.06
CA ASP A 133 -6.28 -1.95 11.89
C ASP A 133 -6.96 -1.89 10.51
N GLN A 134 -6.26 -2.44 9.51
CA GLN A 134 -6.80 -2.52 8.15
C GLN A 134 -7.99 -3.49 8.06
N SER A 135 -8.07 -4.49 8.95
CA SER A 135 -9.19 -5.44 8.99
C SER A 135 -10.49 -4.75 9.39
N ALA A 136 -10.45 -3.92 10.44
CA ALA A 136 -11.62 -3.18 10.90
C ALA A 136 -12.05 -2.07 9.93
N SER A 137 -11.11 -1.52 9.15
CA SER A 137 -11.41 -0.49 8.15
C SER A 137 -12.22 -0.99 6.95
N GLY A 138 -12.25 -2.31 6.74
CA GLY A 138 -12.87 -2.92 5.56
C GLY A 138 -12.10 -2.74 4.25
N LEU A 139 -10.93 -2.08 4.28
CA LEU A 139 -10.08 -1.86 3.10
C LEU A 139 -9.67 -3.17 2.41
N ASN A 140 -9.53 -4.26 3.16
CA ASN A 140 -9.16 -5.57 2.63
C ASN A 140 -10.37 -6.43 2.19
N ASN A 141 -11.61 -5.93 2.32
CA ASN A 141 -12.81 -6.74 2.09
C ASN A 141 -13.05 -7.10 0.62
N GLY A 142 -12.58 -6.27 -0.31
CA GLY A 142 -12.73 -6.50 -1.75
C GLY A 142 -11.59 -7.31 -2.36
N ILE A 143 -10.61 -7.77 -1.57
CA ILE A 143 -9.51 -8.61 -2.04
C ILE A 143 -9.92 -10.10 -1.91
N PRO A 144 -10.04 -10.85 -3.01
CA PRO A 144 -10.42 -12.26 -2.95
C PRO A 144 -9.40 -13.09 -2.17
N TRP A 145 -9.88 -14.04 -1.37
CA TRP A 145 -9.01 -14.88 -0.52
C TRP A 145 -8.02 -15.72 -1.34
N GLU A 146 -8.44 -16.15 -2.53
CA GLU A 146 -7.61 -16.90 -3.48
C GLU A 146 -6.41 -16.07 -3.94
N GLU A 147 -6.60 -14.76 -4.13
CA GLU A 147 -5.58 -13.82 -4.58
C GLU A 147 -4.68 -13.34 -3.43
N ALA A 148 -5.21 -13.34 -2.20
CA ALA A 148 -4.45 -13.09 -0.98
C ALA A 148 -3.43 -14.20 -0.64
N LYS A 149 -3.51 -15.38 -1.28
CA LYS A 149 -2.54 -16.47 -1.10
C LYS A 149 -1.23 -16.18 -1.84
N VAL A 150 -0.39 -15.36 -1.22
CA VAL A 150 0.99 -15.21 -1.65
C VAL A 150 1.79 -16.42 -1.17
N SER A 151 2.24 -17.25 -2.10
CA SER A 151 3.32 -18.20 -1.81
C SER A 151 4.62 -17.40 -1.76
N TYR A 152 5.06 -17.07 -0.54
CA TYR A 152 6.40 -16.56 -0.37
C TYR A 152 7.37 -17.67 -0.76
N ASN A 153 8.10 -17.48 -1.88
CA ASN A 153 9.34 -18.20 -2.08
C ASN A 153 10.22 -17.82 -0.90
N ASP A 154 10.32 -18.68 0.10
CA ASP A 154 11.21 -18.41 1.22
C ASP A 154 12.67 -18.40 0.72
N MET A 155 13.61 -18.00 1.56
CA MET A 155 15.02 -17.95 1.14
C MET A 155 15.58 -19.35 0.77
N ARG A 156 14.86 -20.44 1.04
CA ARG A 156 15.31 -21.81 0.80
C ARG A 156 15.19 -22.21 -0.67
N PRO A 157 14.05 -22.04 -1.39
CA PRO A 157 14.02 -22.21 -2.85
C PRO A 157 15.05 -21.37 -3.58
N PHE A 158 15.22 -20.09 -3.18
CA PHE A 158 16.23 -19.23 -3.79
C PHE A 158 17.65 -19.73 -3.54
N GLY A 159 17.98 -20.11 -2.29
CA GLY A 159 19.26 -20.71 -1.94
C GLY A 159 19.53 -22.02 -2.70
N GLN A 160 18.51 -22.86 -2.88
CA GLN A 160 18.63 -24.11 -3.63
C GLN A 160 18.87 -23.85 -5.12
N CYS A 161 18.18 -22.86 -5.72
CA CYS A 161 18.42 -22.48 -7.11
C CYS A 161 19.84 -21.96 -7.31
N LEU A 162 20.36 -21.13 -6.40
CA LEU A 162 21.75 -20.65 -6.45
C LEU A 162 22.76 -21.79 -6.30
N TYR A 163 22.51 -22.71 -5.37
CA TYR A 163 23.36 -23.89 -5.18
C TYR A 163 23.43 -24.74 -6.44
N ASN A 164 22.28 -25.05 -7.05
CA ASN A 164 22.22 -25.83 -8.29
C ASN A 164 22.92 -25.11 -9.45
N ALA A 165 22.76 -23.80 -9.57
CA ALA A 165 23.45 -23.02 -10.60
C ALA A 165 24.98 -23.05 -10.43
N CYS A 166 25.49 -23.08 -9.20
CA CYS A 166 26.92 -23.25 -8.95
C CYS A 166 27.43 -24.65 -9.34
N GLU A 167 26.63 -25.69 -9.15
CA GLU A 167 26.97 -27.06 -9.56
C GLU A 167 26.94 -27.23 -11.08
N ASP A 168 26.01 -26.57 -11.77
CA ASP A 168 25.85 -26.66 -13.22
C ASP A 168 26.89 -25.80 -13.98
N TYR A 169 27.43 -24.76 -13.34
CA TYR A 169 28.44 -23.86 -13.92
C TYR A 169 29.66 -23.68 -12.99
N PRO A 170 30.44 -24.75 -12.72
CA PRO A 170 31.64 -24.66 -11.90
C PRO A 170 32.72 -23.85 -12.65
N HIS A 171 33.39 -22.95 -11.92
CA HIS A 171 34.49 -22.12 -12.43
C HIS A 171 35.71 -22.93 -12.91
#